data_AF-A0A969ESW5-F1
#
_entry.id   AF-A0A969ESW5-F1
#
_cell.length_a   1.000
_cell.length_b   1.000
_cell.length_c   1.000
_cell.angle_alpha   90.00
_cell.angle_beta   90.00
_cell.angle_gamma   90.00
#
_symmetry.space_group_name_H-M   'P 1'
#
loop_
_entity.id
_entity.type
_entity.pdbx_description
1 polymer ?
#
loop_
_entity_poly.entity_id
_entity_poly.type
_entity_poly.pdbx_seq_one_letter_code
_entity_poly.pdbx_strand_id
1 'polypeptide(L)'
;AVTIAALHCLEEHPDPVLLILPADHIMADENRFRQAVAAVVPQAEAGQLITFGIVPKGPETGYGYIRAGQLQGDAYSVECFVEKPNFATAQQYSQSGDYYWNSGMFLCRAVQFLAELERFAPEILASCRQAYAAKRQDLDFLRLEPTAFAACPSDSIDYAIMEKTPNAVVKPLDVGWSDIGSWSALWAVGAQDQDGNVCKGDVITEATRDSYIHSQDRLIATVGIDNLIIVETGDAVLVAHKERGQDIKLIVERLQAEQRRECHSHRKVYRPWGSYESIDEAARFQVKHITVNPGARLSLQMHHHRAEHWTIVSGTALVTRGEEEFLLTENQSTYIPVGTRHRLANPGKIPLELIEVQSGSYLEEDDILRFDDVYGRQSSS
;
A
#
# COMPACT_ATOMS: atom_id res chain seq x y z
N ALA A 1 -12.88 -4.26 0.62
CA ALA A 1 -12.01 -5.16 -0.16
C ALA A 1 -12.52 -6.60 -0.16
N VAL A 2 -12.60 -7.26 0.99
CA VAL A 2 -13.02 -8.68 1.12
C VAL A 2 -14.33 -9.00 0.40
N THR A 3 -15.36 -8.16 0.55
CA THR A 3 -16.66 -8.34 -0.13
C THR A 3 -16.56 -8.37 -1.65
N ILE A 4 -15.74 -7.49 -2.23
CA ILE A 4 -15.53 -7.44 -3.68
C ILE A 4 -14.79 -8.70 -4.15
N ALA A 5 -13.77 -9.14 -3.40
CA ALA A 5 -13.05 -10.37 -3.70
C ALA A 5 -13.99 -11.60 -3.64
N ALA A 6 -14.83 -11.69 -2.61
CA ALA A 6 -15.81 -12.79 -2.50
C ALA A 6 -16.81 -12.81 -3.66
N LEU A 7 -17.35 -11.65 -4.05
CA LEU A 7 -18.23 -11.52 -5.22
C LEU A 7 -17.52 -11.94 -6.51
N HIS A 8 -16.23 -11.60 -6.66
CA HIS A 8 -15.44 -11.97 -7.82
C HIS A 8 -15.14 -13.46 -7.89
N CYS A 9 -14.68 -14.06 -6.80
CA CYS A 9 -14.39 -15.49 -6.76
C CYS A 9 -15.64 -16.35 -7.00
N LEU A 10 -16.85 -15.87 -6.66
CA LEU A 10 -18.11 -16.55 -6.93
C LEU A 10 -18.54 -16.54 -8.40
N GLU A 11 -17.99 -15.65 -9.24
CA GLU A 11 -18.22 -15.71 -10.69
C GLU A 11 -17.41 -16.82 -11.34
N GLU A 12 -16.23 -17.15 -10.79
CA GLU A 12 -15.30 -18.12 -11.36
C GLU A 12 -15.44 -19.52 -10.73
N HIS A 13 -15.89 -19.59 -9.47
CA HIS A 13 -15.96 -20.82 -8.70
C HIS A 13 -17.29 -20.96 -7.93
N PRO A 14 -17.88 -22.16 -7.85
CA PRO A 14 -19.24 -22.35 -7.35
C PRO A 14 -19.44 -22.14 -5.84
N ASP A 15 -18.38 -22.09 -5.03
CA ASP A 15 -18.33 -21.52 -3.66
C ASP A 15 -16.92 -21.76 -3.07
N PRO A 16 -15.94 -20.90 -3.37
CA PRO A 16 -14.56 -21.13 -2.96
C PRO A 16 -14.34 -20.81 -1.48
N VAL A 17 -13.37 -21.49 -0.86
CA VAL A 17 -12.80 -21.08 0.42
C VAL A 17 -11.81 -19.94 0.18
N LEU A 18 -12.00 -18.83 0.88
CA LEU A 18 -11.20 -17.62 0.79
C LEU A 18 -10.24 -17.54 1.96
N LEU A 19 -8.94 -17.52 1.68
CA LEU A 19 -7.90 -17.13 2.64
C LEU A 19 -7.60 -15.65 2.47
N ILE A 20 -7.95 -14.85 3.48
CA ILE A 20 -7.83 -13.39 3.49
C ILE A 20 -6.63 -13.01 4.35
N LEU A 21 -5.64 -12.36 3.73
CA LEU A 21 -4.36 -12.01 4.35
C LEU A 21 -4.07 -10.51 4.16
N PRO A 22 -3.64 -9.81 5.23
CA PRO A 22 -2.99 -8.51 5.10
C PRO A 22 -1.66 -8.65 4.35
N ALA A 23 -1.31 -7.64 3.54
CA ALA A 23 -0.13 -7.67 2.68
C ALA A 23 1.14 -7.16 3.38
N ASP A 24 0.99 -6.62 4.59
CA ASP A 24 1.97 -5.86 5.36
C ASP A 24 2.47 -6.59 6.61
N HIS A 25 2.22 -7.90 6.72
CA HIS A 25 2.67 -8.71 7.85
C HIS A 25 3.95 -9.49 7.53
N ILE A 26 4.80 -9.69 8.54
CA ILE A 26 5.92 -10.64 8.50
C ILE A 26 5.56 -11.89 9.29
N MET A 27 5.96 -13.05 8.77
CA MET A 27 5.93 -14.34 9.46
C MET A 27 7.29 -15.01 9.33
N ALA A 28 7.86 -15.45 10.44
CA ALA A 28 9.15 -16.12 10.44
C ALA A 28 9.05 -17.61 10.03
N ASP A 29 7.94 -18.28 10.35
CA ASP A 29 7.72 -19.71 10.06
C ASP A 29 6.54 -19.92 9.11
N GLU A 30 6.80 -19.82 7.82
CA GLU A 30 5.81 -20.03 6.76
C GLU A 30 5.24 -21.45 6.73
N ASN A 31 6.03 -22.47 7.08
CA ASN A 31 5.60 -23.86 7.03
C ASN A 31 4.56 -24.14 8.10
N ARG A 32 4.80 -23.64 9.32
CA ARG A 32 3.84 -23.76 10.42
C ARG A 32 2.56 -22.98 10.14
N PHE A 33 2.66 -21.83 9.46
CA PHE A 33 1.47 -21.11 8.99
C PHE A 33 0.64 -21.94 8.00
N ARG A 34 1.26 -22.51 6.96
CA ARG A 34 0.56 -23.37 5.97
C ARG A 34 -0.10 -24.57 6.63
N GLN A 35 0.56 -25.20 7.59
CA GLN A 35 -0.01 -26.31 8.38
C GLN A 35 -1.22 -25.84 9.21
N ALA A 36 -1.13 -24.69 9.86
CA ALA A 36 -2.22 -24.12 10.65
C ALA A 36 -3.45 -23.80 9.78
N VAL A 37 -3.25 -23.24 8.59
CA VAL A 37 -4.32 -23.01 7.60
C VAL A 37 -4.94 -24.34 7.18
N ALA A 38 -4.13 -25.32 6.76
CA ALA A 38 -4.62 -26.62 6.31
C ALA A 38 -5.46 -27.35 7.36
N ALA A 39 -5.09 -27.24 8.64
CA ALA A 39 -5.82 -27.86 9.75
C ALA A 39 -7.26 -27.34 9.91
N VAL A 40 -7.52 -26.08 9.56
CA VAL A 40 -8.83 -25.43 9.75
C VAL A 40 -9.66 -25.31 8.47
N VAL A 41 -9.14 -25.76 7.32
CA VAL A 41 -9.91 -25.84 6.06
C VAL A 41 -11.21 -26.64 6.24
N PRO A 42 -11.23 -27.83 6.88
CA PRO A 42 -12.48 -28.57 7.06
C PRO A 42 -13.54 -27.80 7.86
N GLN A 43 -13.11 -26.97 8.82
CA GLN A 43 -14.01 -26.10 9.58
C GLN A 43 -14.57 -24.96 8.73
N ALA A 44 -13.76 -24.39 7.83
CA ALA A 44 -14.21 -23.36 6.89
C ALA A 44 -15.24 -23.93 5.92
N GLU A 45 -14.97 -25.13 5.41
CA GLU A 45 -15.87 -25.87 4.51
C GLU A 45 -17.21 -26.18 5.17
N ALA A 46 -17.20 -26.46 6.48
CA ALA A 46 -18.37 -26.66 7.32
C ALA A 46 -19.14 -25.35 7.65
N GLY A 47 -18.66 -24.19 7.18
CA GLY A 47 -19.35 -22.89 7.33
C GLY A 47 -18.93 -22.08 8.55
N GLN A 48 -17.85 -22.43 9.24
CA GLN A 48 -17.29 -21.59 10.30
C GLN A 48 -16.46 -20.43 9.70
N LEU A 49 -16.44 -19.29 10.39
CA LEU A 49 -15.56 -18.16 10.06
C LEU A 49 -14.32 -18.27 10.94
N ILE A 50 -13.18 -18.56 10.33
CA ILE A 50 -11.93 -18.71 11.08
C ILE A 50 -11.16 -17.40 11.09
N THR A 51 -10.70 -17.00 12.27
CA THR A 51 -9.64 -16.00 12.47
C THR A 51 -8.40 -16.68 13.06
N PHE A 52 -7.24 -16.09 12.85
CA PHE A 52 -5.98 -16.58 13.40
C PHE A 52 -5.55 -15.69 14.57
N GLY A 53 -5.39 -16.31 15.74
CA GLY A 53 -5.04 -15.61 16.97
C GLY A 53 -3.56 -15.78 17.28
N ILE A 54 -2.79 -14.68 17.33
CA ILE A 54 -1.37 -14.74 17.67
C ILE A 54 -1.19 -14.88 19.17
N VAL A 55 -0.33 -15.80 19.61
CA VAL A 55 0.01 -15.95 21.03
C VAL A 55 0.69 -14.67 21.53
N PRO A 56 0.11 -13.95 22.51
CA PRO A 56 0.69 -12.71 23.01
C PRO A 56 2.05 -12.94 23.65
N LYS A 57 3.04 -12.11 23.30
CA LYS A 57 4.38 -12.10 23.94
C LYS A 57 4.51 -11.03 25.02
N GLY A 58 3.48 -10.20 25.20
CA GLY A 58 3.42 -9.12 26.17
C GLY A 58 2.11 -8.33 26.10
N PRO A 59 1.96 -7.29 26.94
CA PRO A 59 0.78 -6.43 26.96
C PRO A 59 0.84 -5.38 25.84
N GLU A 60 0.44 -5.75 24.63
CA GLU A 60 0.33 -4.78 23.52
C GLU A 60 -1.02 -4.05 23.57
N THR A 61 -1.00 -2.73 23.47
CA THR A 61 -2.21 -1.88 23.49
C THR A 61 -2.67 -1.48 22.09
N GLY A 62 -1.81 -1.63 21.09
CA GLY A 62 -2.11 -1.33 19.69
C GLY A 62 -2.93 -2.39 18.96
N TYR A 63 -3.07 -3.59 19.54
CA TYR A 63 -3.75 -4.73 18.89
C TYR A 63 -5.16 -4.98 19.44
N GLY A 64 -5.99 -5.57 18.58
CA GLY A 64 -7.20 -6.25 19.00
C GLY A 64 -6.89 -7.58 19.68
N TYR A 65 -7.73 -7.98 20.63
CA TYR A 65 -7.64 -9.24 21.36
C TYR A 65 -8.88 -10.10 21.10
N ILE A 66 -8.69 -11.40 21.03
CA ILE A 66 -9.72 -12.41 20.82
C ILE A 66 -9.72 -13.30 22.04
N ARG A 67 -10.84 -13.38 22.75
CA ARG A 67 -11.01 -14.34 23.84
C ARG A 67 -11.45 -15.68 23.26
N ALA A 68 -10.64 -16.71 23.48
CA ALA A 68 -10.99 -18.08 23.15
C ALA A 68 -11.95 -18.67 24.19
N GLY A 69 -12.93 -19.42 23.70
CA GLY A 69 -13.86 -20.19 24.51
C GLY A 69 -13.55 -21.68 24.45
N GLN A 70 -14.54 -22.48 24.07
CA GLN A 70 -14.40 -23.94 24.04
C GLN A 70 -13.66 -24.41 22.79
N LEU A 71 -12.81 -25.42 22.95
CA LEU A 71 -12.15 -26.08 21.83
C LEU A 71 -13.19 -26.80 20.95
N GLN A 72 -13.15 -26.51 19.65
CA GLN A 72 -13.98 -27.07 18.59
C GLN A 72 -13.08 -27.58 17.47
N GLY A 73 -12.72 -28.87 17.50
CA GLY A 73 -11.78 -29.44 16.54
C GLY A 73 -10.38 -28.88 16.73
N ASP A 74 -9.87 -28.17 15.72
CA ASP A 74 -8.53 -27.59 15.70
C ASP A 74 -8.46 -26.12 16.13
N ALA A 75 -9.61 -25.49 16.40
CA ALA A 75 -9.77 -24.09 16.77
C ALA A 75 -10.67 -23.92 18.01
N TYR A 76 -10.69 -22.75 18.61
CA TYR A 76 -11.57 -22.43 19.75
C TYR A 76 -12.74 -21.56 19.29
N SER A 77 -13.92 -21.68 19.89
CA SER A 77 -14.99 -20.70 19.69
C SER A 77 -14.53 -19.31 20.10
N VAL A 78 -14.97 -18.26 19.41
CA VAL A 78 -14.71 -16.89 19.87
C VAL A 78 -15.78 -16.46 20.87
N GLU A 79 -15.38 -16.08 22.09
CA GLU A 79 -16.30 -15.53 23.10
C GLU A 79 -16.53 -14.04 22.91
N CYS A 80 -15.44 -13.30 22.67
CA CYS A 80 -15.51 -11.88 22.35
C CYS A 80 -14.25 -11.39 21.66
N PHE A 81 -14.40 -10.27 20.95
CA PHE A 81 -13.32 -9.43 20.46
C PHE A 81 -13.24 -8.18 21.35
N VAL A 82 -12.01 -7.70 21.58
CA VAL A 82 -11.74 -6.50 22.37
C VAL A 82 -10.68 -5.69 21.63
N GLU A 83 -11.05 -4.52 21.11
CA GLU A 83 -10.09 -3.67 20.40
C GLU A 83 -9.30 -2.77 21.35
N LYS A 84 -7.97 -2.75 21.19
CA LYS A 84 -7.03 -1.78 21.77
C LYS A 84 -7.28 -1.49 23.26
N PRO A 85 -7.16 -2.52 24.13
CA PRO A 85 -7.33 -2.34 25.56
C PRO A 85 -6.25 -1.41 26.15
N ASN A 86 -6.54 -0.82 27.31
CA ASN A 86 -5.50 -0.12 28.07
C ASN A 86 -4.44 -1.12 28.57
N PHE A 87 -3.26 -0.62 28.95
CA PHE A 87 -2.12 -1.45 29.35
C PHE A 87 -2.43 -2.43 30.49
N ALA A 88 -3.19 -2.00 31.50
CA ALA A 88 -3.54 -2.86 32.64
C ALA A 88 -4.43 -4.04 32.19
N THR A 89 -5.40 -3.78 31.31
CA THR A 89 -6.25 -4.81 30.71
C THR A 89 -5.45 -5.72 29.78
N ALA A 90 -4.57 -5.17 28.93
CA ALA A 90 -3.69 -5.96 28.05
C ALA A 90 -2.78 -6.91 28.85
N GLN A 91 -2.26 -6.44 29.99
CA GLN A 91 -1.47 -7.27 30.90
C GLN A 91 -2.27 -8.42 31.49
N GLN A 92 -3.52 -8.18 31.90
CA GLN A 92 -4.41 -9.26 32.36
C GLN A 92 -4.68 -10.29 31.26
N TYR A 93 -4.94 -9.84 30.03
CA TYR A 93 -5.20 -10.72 28.89
C TYR A 93 -4.00 -11.60 28.55
N SER A 94 -2.80 -10.99 28.48
CA SER A 94 -1.57 -11.73 28.21
C SER A 94 -1.24 -12.75 29.32
N GLN A 95 -1.63 -12.48 30.57
CA GLN A 95 -1.37 -13.39 31.70
C GLN A 95 -2.38 -14.54 31.81
N SER A 96 -3.62 -14.37 31.34
CA SER A 96 -4.63 -15.42 31.47
C SER A 96 -4.37 -16.61 30.54
N GLY A 97 -3.78 -16.36 29.36
CA GLY A 97 -3.56 -17.37 28.33
C GLY A 97 -4.82 -17.71 27.51
N ASP A 98 -5.96 -17.09 27.82
CA ASP A 98 -7.25 -17.29 27.13
C ASP A 98 -7.44 -16.30 25.97
N TYR A 99 -6.55 -15.32 25.85
CA TYR A 99 -6.62 -14.27 24.84
C TYR A 99 -5.50 -14.38 23.82
N TYR A 100 -5.83 -14.08 22.57
CA TYR A 100 -4.91 -14.03 21.44
C TYR A 100 -4.97 -12.67 20.76
N TRP A 101 -3.88 -12.19 20.18
CA TRP A 101 -3.95 -11.00 19.33
C TRP A 101 -4.66 -11.32 18.03
N ASN A 102 -5.55 -10.43 17.60
CA ASN A 102 -6.20 -10.52 16.31
C ASN A 102 -5.19 -10.24 15.19
N SER A 103 -4.93 -11.24 14.35
CA SER A 103 -3.93 -11.11 13.28
C SER A 103 -4.49 -10.46 12.01
N GLY A 104 -5.77 -10.11 11.96
CA GLY A 104 -6.43 -9.63 10.72
C GLY A 104 -6.46 -10.64 9.57
N MET A 105 -6.18 -11.92 9.85
CA MET A 105 -6.23 -13.01 8.86
C MET A 105 -7.51 -13.81 9.05
N PHE A 106 -8.15 -14.17 7.94
CA PHE A 106 -9.42 -14.90 7.98
C PHE A 106 -9.45 -16.04 6.97
N LEU A 107 -10.19 -17.10 7.28
CA LEU A 107 -10.49 -18.19 6.36
C LEU A 107 -11.99 -18.50 6.44
N CYS A 108 -12.70 -18.44 5.31
CA CYS A 108 -14.14 -18.69 5.25
C CYS A 108 -14.60 -19.04 3.84
N ARG A 109 -15.77 -19.68 3.71
CA ARG A 109 -16.44 -19.85 2.41
C ARG A 109 -17.01 -18.52 1.93
N ALA A 110 -16.89 -18.25 0.63
CA ALA A 110 -17.39 -17.01 0.03
C ALA A 110 -18.90 -16.83 0.25
N VAL A 111 -19.71 -17.87 0.07
CA VAL A 111 -21.17 -17.80 0.30
C VAL A 111 -21.47 -17.51 1.76
N GLN A 112 -20.82 -18.21 2.70
CA GLN A 112 -21.05 -18.00 4.13
C GLN A 112 -20.66 -16.58 4.55
N PHE A 113 -19.51 -16.09 4.10
CA PHE A 113 -19.06 -14.72 4.37
C PHE A 113 -20.09 -13.68 3.91
N LEU A 114 -20.62 -13.82 2.68
CA LEU A 114 -21.64 -12.90 2.17
C LEU A 114 -22.97 -13.02 2.93
N ALA A 115 -23.35 -14.21 3.40
CA ALA A 115 -24.55 -14.40 4.21
C ALA A 115 -24.43 -13.74 5.60
N GLU A 116 -23.26 -13.87 6.25
CA GLU A 116 -22.98 -13.16 7.51
C GLU A 116 -22.97 -11.63 7.30
N LEU A 117 -22.40 -11.16 6.18
CA LEU A 117 -22.40 -9.74 5.83
C LEU A 117 -23.83 -9.23 5.56
N GLU A 118 -24.68 -10.00 4.86
CA GLU A 118 -26.09 -9.66 4.66
C GLU A 118 -26.85 -9.51 5.98
N ARG A 119 -26.51 -10.35 6.97
CA ARG A 119 -27.14 -10.33 8.29
C ARG A 119 -26.70 -9.14 9.15
N PHE A 120 -25.40 -8.82 9.16
CA PHE A 120 -24.83 -7.88 10.13
C PHE A 120 -24.44 -6.52 9.55
N ALA A 121 -24.23 -6.44 8.24
CA ALA A 121 -23.87 -5.23 7.52
C ALA A 121 -24.45 -5.21 6.08
N PRO A 122 -25.80 -5.29 5.93
CA PRO A 122 -26.45 -5.38 4.61
C PRO A 122 -26.13 -4.19 3.70
N GLU A 123 -25.90 -3.01 4.26
CA GLU A 123 -25.55 -1.80 3.50
C GLU A 123 -24.19 -1.95 2.79
N ILE A 124 -23.19 -2.56 3.44
CA ILE A 124 -21.88 -2.84 2.83
C ILE A 124 -22.06 -3.80 1.65
N LEU A 125 -22.84 -4.87 1.85
CA LEU A 125 -23.11 -5.84 0.79
C LEU A 125 -23.84 -5.21 -0.40
N ALA A 126 -24.86 -4.39 -0.16
CA ALA A 126 -25.64 -3.73 -1.19
C ALA A 126 -24.77 -2.79 -2.05
N SER A 127 -24.01 -1.89 -1.40
CA SER A 127 -23.10 -0.97 -2.09
C SER A 127 -22.02 -1.72 -2.88
N CYS A 128 -21.42 -2.77 -2.29
CA CYS A 128 -20.43 -3.60 -2.98
C CYS A 128 -21.03 -4.32 -4.20
N ARG A 129 -22.24 -4.89 -4.09
CA ARG A 129 -22.92 -5.55 -5.21
C ARG A 129 -23.22 -4.58 -6.34
N GLN A 130 -23.70 -3.38 -6.03
CA GLN A 130 -23.97 -2.34 -7.03
C GLN A 130 -22.68 -1.90 -7.74
N ALA A 131 -21.64 -1.60 -6.97
CA ALA A 131 -20.34 -1.19 -7.51
C ALA A 131 -19.69 -2.27 -8.38
N TYR A 132 -19.85 -3.53 -7.98
CA TYR A 132 -19.32 -4.68 -8.69
C TYR A 132 -20.13 -4.99 -9.96
N ALA A 133 -21.47 -4.91 -9.93
CA ALA A 133 -22.29 -5.14 -11.11
C ALA A 133 -21.98 -4.16 -12.25
N ALA A 134 -21.60 -2.92 -11.92
CA ALA A 134 -21.20 -1.88 -12.87
C ALA A 134 -19.66 -1.76 -13.06
N LYS A 135 -18.91 -2.80 -12.70
CA LYS A 135 -17.45 -2.85 -12.87
C LYS A 135 -17.04 -2.74 -14.35
N ARG A 136 -15.84 -2.19 -14.58
CA ARG A 136 -15.22 -2.09 -15.92
C ARG A 136 -13.82 -2.69 -15.90
N GLN A 137 -13.50 -3.45 -16.94
CA GLN A 137 -12.13 -3.88 -17.19
C GLN A 137 -11.31 -2.69 -17.71
N ASP A 138 -10.18 -2.42 -17.09
CA ASP A 138 -9.19 -1.44 -17.53
C ASP A 138 -7.82 -2.11 -17.57
N LEU A 139 -7.44 -2.59 -18.76
CA LEU A 139 -6.24 -3.41 -18.97
C LEU A 139 -6.25 -4.64 -18.04
N ASP A 140 -5.29 -4.71 -17.12
CA ASP A 140 -5.10 -5.73 -16.09
C ASP A 140 -5.84 -5.42 -14.78
N PHE A 141 -6.55 -4.28 -14.70
CA PHE A 141 -7.30 -3.86 -13.54
C PHE A 141 -8.81 -4.02 -13.69
N LEU A 142 -9.46 -4.31 -12.58
CA LEU A 142 -10.91 -4.25 -12.44
C LEU A 142 -11.29 -2.98 -11.68
N ARG A 143 -11.95 -2.04 -12.37
CA ARG A 143 -12.43 -0.78 -11.76
C ARG A 143 -13.88 -0.93 -11.34
N LEU A 144 -14.13 -0.77 -10.05
CA LEU A 144 -15.47 -0.68 -9.51
C LEU A 144 -16.15 0.63 -9.93
N GLU A 145 -17.48 0.64 -9.94
CA GLU A 145 -18.22 1.90 -10.15
C GLU A 145 -17.96 2.84 -8.96
N PRO A 146 -17.37 4.04 -9.20
CA PRO A 146 -16.87 4.88 -8.11
C PRO A 146 -17.97 5.38 -7.16
N THR A 147 -19.14 5.73 -7.67
CA THR A 147 -20.20 6.38 -6.88
C THR A 147 -20.82 5.39 -5.89
N ALA A 148 -21.14 4.18 -6.36
CA ALA A 148 -21.67 3.10 -5.55
C ALA A 148 -20.64 2.60 -4.53
N PHE A 149 -19.36 2.52 -4.91
CA PHE A 149 -18.32 2.10 -3.97
C PHE A 149 -18.05 3.17 -2.89
N ALA A 150 -18.06 4.45 -3.27
CA ALA A 150 -17.91 5.56 -2.32
C ALA A 150 -19.07 5.66 -1.32
N ALA A 151 -20.26 5.16 -1.68
CA ALA A 151 -21.41 5.06 -0.78
C ALA A 151 -21.33 3.88 0.19
N CYS A 152 -20.34 2.99 0.05
CA CYS A 152 -20.14 1.89 0.99
C CYS A 152 -19.66 2.42 2.34
N PRO A 153 -20.28 2.01 3.46
CA PRO A 153 -19.75 2.31 4.79
C PRO A 153 -18.29 1.84 4.93
N SER A 154 -17.45 2.69 5.51
CA SER A 154 -16.06 2.37 5.82
C SER A 154 -16.01 1.66 7.17
N ASP A 155 -16.09 0.33 7.13
CA ASP A 155 -16.02 -0.52 8.32
C ASP A 155 -15.10 -1.73 8.07
N SER A 156 -14.49 -2.24 9.13
CA SER A 156 -13.62 -3.42 9.09
C SER A 156 -14.43 -4.72 9.13
N ILE A 157 -13.86 -5.82 8.64
CA ILE A 157 -14.48 -7.15 8.77
C ILE A 157 -14.67 -7.57 10.23
N ASP A 158 -13.76 -7.13 11.11
CA ASP A 158 -13.79 -7.38 12.54
C ASP A 158 -15.10 -6.87 13.14
N TYR A 159 -15.36 -5.56 13.02
CA TYR A 159 -16.58 -4.91 13.52
C TYR A 159 -17.84 -5.27 12.74
N ALA A 160 -17.74 -5.39 11.42
CA ALA A 160 -18.90 -5.65 10.58
C ALA A 160 -19.47 -7.04 10.82
N ILE A 161 -18.61 -8.05 11.06
CA ILE A 161 -19.00 -9.46 11.12
C ILE A 161 -18.45 -10.15 12.37
N MET A 162 -17.13 -10.17 12.55
CA MET A 162 -16.48 -11.11 13.47
C MET A 162 -16.90 -10.90 14.93
N GLU A 163 -17.09 -9.65 15.37
CA GLU A 163 -17.56 -9.37 16.73
C GLU A 163 -19.01 -9.82 16.99
N LYS A 164 -19.82 -9.99 15.94
CA LYS A 164 -21.26 -10.19 16.02
C LYS A 164 -21.67 -11.63 15.71
N THR A 165 -20.86 -12.34 14.91
CA THR A 165 -21.21 -13.67 14.43
C THR A 165 -20.99 -14.75 15.49
N PRO A 166 -21.97 -15.64 15.72
CA PRO A 166 -21.79 -16.78 16.62
C PRO A 166 -20.97 -17.91 15.98
N ASN A 167 -20.65 -17.81 14.68
CA ASN A 167 -19.97 -18.86 13.90
C ASN A 167 -18.45 -18.66 13.83
N ALA A 168 -17.90 -17.69 14.58
CA ALA A 168 -16.48 -17.38 14.60
C ALA A 168 -15.70 -18.39 15.46
N VAL A 169 -14.58 -18.87 14.93
CA VAL A 169 -13.58 -19.66 15.66
C VAL A 169 -12.20 -19.05 15.48
N VAL A 170 -11.34 -19.18 16.50
CA VAL A 170 -9.96 -18.70 16.51
C VAL A 170 -8.99 -19.87 16.52
N LYS A 171 -8.07 -19.90 15.56
CA LYS A 171 -6.94 -20.83 15.53
C LYS A 171 -5.72 -20.16 16.17
N PRO A 172 -5.24 -20.63 17.32
CA PRO A 172 -3.99 -20.13 17.90
C PRO A 172 -2.82 -20.35 16.95
N LEU A 173 -1.98 -19.33 16.82
CA LEU A 173 -0.88 -19.29 15.89
C LEU A 173 0.37 -18.72 16.56
N ASP A 174 1.48 -19.44 16.40
CA ASP A 174 2.80 -19.03 16.86
C ASP A 174 3.78 -19.28 15.72
N VAL A 175 4.00 -18.24 14.91
CA VAL A 175 4.80 -18.29 13.67
C VAL A 175 5.82 -17.16 13.57
N GLY A 176 6.16 -16.55 14.71
CA GLY A 176 6.99 -15.33 14.72
C GLY A 176 6.33 -14.19 13.92
N TRP A 177 5.01 -14.02 14.09
CA TRP A 177 4.24 -12.99 13.41
C TRP A 177 4.56 -11.58 13.95
N SER A 178 4.52 -10.60 13.05
CA SER A 178 4.58 -9.16 13.35
C SER A 178 3.76 -8.41 12.30
N ASP A 179 2.92 -7.46 12.73
CA ASP A 179 2.12 -6.61 11.84
C ASP A 179 2.92 -5.53 11.11
N ILE A 180 4.20 -5.37 11.44
CA ILE A 180 5.09 -4.31 10.93
C ILE A 180 4.41 -2.92 11.07
N GLY A 181 3.57 -2.75 12.09
CA GLY A 181 2.82 -1.51 12.30
C GLY A 181 3.68 -0.37 12.85
N SER A 182 4.95 -0.62 13.18
CA SER A 182 5.87 0.37 13.71
C SER A 182 7.30 0.19 13.22
N TRP A 183 8.04 1.28 13.14
CA TRP A 183 9.48 1.27 12.87
C TRP A 183 10.28 0.46 13.90
N SER A 184 9.80 0.39 15.14
CA SER A 184 10.40 -0.44 16.19
C SER A 184 10.27 -1.93 15.88
N ALA A 185 9.20 -2.35 15.21
CA ALA A 185 9.06 -3.72 14.71
C ALA A 185 10.10 -4.01 13.60
N LEU A 186 10.35 -3.06 12.70
CA LEU A 186 11.39 -3.18 11.66
C LEU A 186 12.80 -3.31 12.24
N TRP A 187 13.08 -2.66 13.38
CA TRP A 187 14.32 -2.86 14.14
C TRP A 187 14.38 -4.25 14.78
N ALA A 188 13.29 -4.71 15.38
CA ALA A 188 13.24 -5.99 16.09
C ALA A 188 13.42 -7.21 15.17
N VAL A 189 12.94 -7.12 13.92
CA VAL A 189 13.09 -8.19 12.92
C VAL A 189 14.33 -8.03 12.02
N GLY A 190 15.01 -6.89 12.12
CA GLY A 190 16.19 -6.58 11.30
C GLY A 190 17.44 -7.33 11.75
N ALA A 191 18.36 -7.55 10.82
CA ALA A 191 19.70 -8.04 11.16
C ALA A 191 20.49 -6.93 11.87
N GLN A 192 20.78 -7.13 13.14
CA GLN A 192 21.48 -6.17 13.98
C GLN A 192 23.01 -6.33 13.87
N ASP A 193 23.72 -5.21 13.92
CA ASP A 193 25.18 -5.17 14.03
C ASP A 193 25.66 -5.41 15.48
N GLN A 194 26.97 -5.25 15.72
CA GLN A 194 27.57 -5.48 17.05
C GLN A 194 27.11 -4.48 18.11
N ASP A 195 26.60 -3.31 17.71
CA ASP A 195 26.13 -2.24 18.58
C ASP A 195 24.59 -2.19 18.64
N GLY A 196 23.90 -3.20 18.09
CA GLY A 196 22.44 -3.31 18.11
C GLY A 196 21.73 -2.47 17.06
N ASN A 197 22.44 -1.93 16.07
CA ASN A 197 21.83 -1.14 15.00
C ASN A 197 21.33 -2.01 13.86
N VAL A 198 20.21 -1.60 13.26
CA VAL A 198 19.75 -2.13 11.97
C VAL A 198 19.98 -1.05 10.93
N CYS A 199 20.97 -1.27 10.06
CA CYS A 199 21.32 -0.34 8.98
C CYS A 199 20.85 -0.87 7.63
N LYS A 200 20.16 -0.04 6.84
CA LYS A 200 19.73 -0.31 5.46
C LYS A 200 20.14 0.86 4.57
N GLY A 201 20.73 0.57 3.42
CA GLY A 201 21.20 1.59 2.47
C GLY A 201 22.61 2.08 2.79
N ASP A 202 22.92 3.30 2.35
CA ASP A 202 24.23 3.93 2.57
C ASP A 202 24.27 4.58 3.97
N VAL A 203 24.86 3.88 4.94
CA VAL A 203 24.87 4.28 6.35
C VAL A 203 26.27 4.13 6.95
N ILE A 204 26.71 5.17 7.63
CA ILE A 204 27.93 5.17 8.45
C ILE A 204 27.56 5.49 9.90
N THR A 205 28.07 4.69 10.83
CA THR A 205 27.83 4.83 12.26
C THR A 205 29.15 4.99 13.02
N GLU A 206 29.16 5.87 14.01
CA GLU A 206 30.28 6.07 14.93
C GLU A 206 29.72 6.27 16.34
N ALA A 207 29.97 5.34 17.26
CA ALA A 207 29.37 5.38 18.60
C ALA A 207 27.84 5.53 18.59
N THR A 208 27.15 4.77 17.73
CA THR A 208 25.68 4.73 17.63
C THR A 208 25.19 3.37 18.09
N ARG A 209 24.15 3.31 18.93
CA ARG A 209 23.63 2.03 19.46
C ARG A 209 22.12 1.90 19.31
N ASP A 210 21.66 0.65 19.26
CA ASP A 210 20.24 0.26 19.37
C ASP A 210 19.28 1.03 18.44
N SER A 211 19.76 1.44 17.26
CA SER A 211 19.04 2.34 16.35
C SER A 211 18.63 1.67 15.04
N TYR A 212 17.51 2.09 14.47
CA TYR A 212 17.09 1.75 13.12
C TYR A 212 17.46 2.87 12.16
N ILE A 213 18.26 2.58 11.15
CA ILE A 213 18.76 3.58 10.20
C ILE A 213 18.48 3.09 8.78
N HIS A 214 17.63 3.82 8.07
CA HIS A 214 17.23 3.52 6.70
C HIS A 214 17.54 4.69 5.78
N SER A 215 18.52 4.50 4.91
CA SER A 215 18.86 5.39 3.81
C SER A 215 18.26 4.83 2.53
N GLN A 216 17.51 5.66 1.80
CA GLN A 216 17.02 5.30 0.47
C GLN A 216 17.84 5.96 -0.63
N ASP A 217 18.12 7.26 -0.51
CA ASP A 217 18.69 8.07 -1.60
C ASP A 217 20.04 8.72 -1.23
N ARG A 218 20.30 8.98 0.06
CA ARG A 218 21.51 9.69 0.51
C ARG A 218 22.18 9.01 1.69
N LEU A 219 23.50 9.21 1.81
CA LEU A 219 24.27 8.78 2.97
C LEU A 219 23.68 9.32 4.28
N ILE A 220 23.44 8.43 5.24
CA ILE A 220 23.19 8.81 6.64
C ILE A 220 24.45 8.56 7.45
N ALA A 221 24.97 9.60 8.11
CA ALA A 221 26.05 9.49 9.07
C ALA A 221 25.55 9.78 10.48
N THR A 222 25.84 8.89 11.43
CA THR A 222 25.43 9.03 12.84
C THR A 222 26.64 9.02 13.76
N VAL A 223 26.63 9.91 14.77
CA VAL A 223 27.73 10.02 15.73
C VAL A 223 27.18 10.22 17.15
N GLY A 224 27.44 9.28 18.06
CA GLY A 224 27.17 9.46 19.50
C GLY A 224 25.68 9.51 19.86
N ILE A 225 24.83 8.75 19.15
CA ILE A 225 23.37 8.74 19.35
C ILE A 225 22.85 7.32 19.56
N ASP A 226 21.84 7.17 20.41
CA ASP A 226 21.31 5.85 20.76
C ASP A 226 19.77 5.83 20.67
N ASN A 227 19.22 4.64 20.44
CA ASN A 227 17.77 4.39 20.49
C ASN A 227 16.95 5.27 19.53
N LEU A 228 17.45 5.50 18.32
CA LEU A 228 16.76 6.30 17.31
C LEU A 228 16.19 5.46 16.17
N ILE A 229 15.14 5.97 15.56
CA ILE A 229 14.66 5.62 14.23
C ILE A 229 15.04 6.80 13.33
N ILE A 230 15.88 6.54 12.35
CA ILE A 230 16.31 7.50 11.34
C ILE A 230 15.95 6.94 9.97
N VAL A 231 15.05 7.63 9.27
CA VAL A 231 14.57 7.20 7.95
C VAL A 231 14.72 8.37 7.00
N GLU A 232 15.50 8.19 5.95
CA GLU A 232 15.64 9.12 4.84
C GLU A 232 14.99 8.52 3.60
N THR A 233 14.09 9.28 3.00
CA THR A 233 13.48 9.04 1.70
C THR A 233 13.70 10.26 0.82
N GLY A 234 13.46 10.12 -0.49
CA GLY A 234 13.73 11.18 -1.46
C GLY A 234 12.94 12.48 -1.26
N ASP A 235 11.94 12.49 -0.38
CA ASP A 235 11.09 13.63 -0.07
C ASP A 235 11.13 14.06 1.41
N ALA A 236 11.60 13.23 2.35
CA ALA A 236 11.59 13.54 3.77
C ALA A 236 12.67 12.81 4.58
N VAL A 237 12.99 13.37 5.76
CA VAL A 237 13.80 12.71 6.78
C VAL A 237 13.01 12.67 8.08
N LEU A 238 12.83 11.47 8.63
CA LEU A 238 12.25 11.23 9.94
C LEU A 238 13.36 10.87 10.93
N VAL A 239 13.37 11.56 12.08
CA VAL A 239 14.18 11.20 13.24
C VAL A 239 13.26 11.12 14.46
N ALA A 240 13.19 9.96 15.08
CA ALA A 240 12.37 9.75 16.27
C ALA A 240 13.10 8.88 17.29
N HIS A 241 12.79 9.04 18.58
CA HIS A 241 13.21 8.06 19.57
C HIS A 241 12.43 6.75 19.35
N LYS A 242 13.09 5.59 19.45
CA LYS A 242 12.52 4.26 19.18
C LYS A 242 11.27 3.97 20.00
N GLU A 243 11.24 4.45 21.25
CA GLU A 243 10.08 4.27 22.15
C GLU A 243 8.88 5.19 21.80
N ARG A 244 9.09 6.24 21.00
CA ARG A 244 8.05 7.19 20.58
C ARG A 244 7.57 6.94 19.16
N GLY A 245 7.78 5.72 18.63
CA GLY A 245 7.38 5.37 17.26
C GLY A 245 5.89 5.59 16.97
N GLN A 246 5.01 5.44 17.97
CA GLN A 246 3.57 5.67 17.81
C GLN A 246 3.22 7.16 17.57
N ASP A 247 4.05 8.09 18.06
CA ASP A 247 3.81 9.53 17.93
C ASP A 247 4.04 10.05 16.51
N ILE A 248 4.62 9.23 15.61
CA ILE A 248 4.82 9.57 14.20
C ILE A 248 3.49 9.91 13.53
N LYS A 249 2.39 9.27 13.95
CA LYS A 249 1.05 9.55 13.44
C LYS A 249 0.64 11.02 13.64
N LEU A 250 1.08 11.66 14.73
CA LEU A 250 0.80 13.08 15.00
C LEU A 250 1.46 14.00 13.95
N ILE A 251 2.65 13.62 13.46
CA ILE A 251 3.33 14.34 12.38
C ILE A 251 2.56 14.14 11.08
N VAL A 252 2.15 12.91 10.74
CA VAL A 252 1.35 12.63 9.55
C VAL A 252 0.03 13.42 9.55
N GLU A 253 -0.70 13.44 10.67
CA GLU A 253 -1.94 14.21 10.85
C GLU A 253 -1.70 15.71 10.62
N ARG A 254 -0.58 16.24 11.11
CA ARG A 254 -0.19 17.64 10.89
C ARG A 254 0.15 17.93 9.43
N LEU A 255 0.94 17.08 8.77
CA LEU A 255 1.29 17.24 7.36
C LEU A 255 0.03 17.24 6.47
N GLN A 256 -0.95 16.38 6.78
CA GLN A 256 -2.25 16.35 6.11
C GLN A 256 -3.05 17.64 6.33
N ALA A 257 -3.11 18.13 7.57
CA ALA A 257 -3.80 19.38 7.90
C ALA A 257 -3.18 20.60 7.19
N GLU A 258 -1.85 20.57 7.00
CA GLU A 258 -1.09 21.59 6.27
C GLU A 258 -1.12 21.37 4.73
N GLN A 259 -1.82 20.33 4.23
CA GLN A 259 -1.90 19.96 2.81
C GLN A 259 -0.53 19.83 2.14
N ARG A 260 0.42 19.25 2.88
CA ARG A 260 1.80 19.11 2.42
C ARG A 260 1.96 18.01 1.40
N ARG A 261 2.82 18.25 0.40
CA ARG A 261 3.03 17.35 -0.74
C ARG A 261 3.52 15.96 -0.34
N GLU A 262 4.26 15.85 0.76
CA GLU A 262 4.80 14.59 1.30
C GLU A 262 3.69 13.58 1.66
N CYS A 263 2.44 14.04 1.89
CA CYS A 263 1.29 13.16 2.13
C CYS A 263 0.54 12.73 0.88
N HIS A 264 0.77 13.38 -0.26
CA HIS A 264 -0.11 13.29 -1.43
C HIS A 264 0.62 12.85 -2.71
N SER A 265 1.91 13.07 -2.80
CA SER A 265 2.67 12.83 -4.02
C SER A 265 4.02 12.22 -3.69
N HIS A 266 4.22 10.99 -4.15
CA HIS A 266 5.53 10.39 -4.11
C HIS A 266 6.40 10.99 -5.22
N ARG A 267 7.69 11.21 -4.95
CA ARG A 267 8.63 11.80 -5.90
C ARG A 267 8.65 11.04 -7.23
N LYS A 268 8.51 9.71 -7.19
CA LYS A 268 8.37 8.84 -8.35
C LYS A 268 6.94 8.32 -8.48
N VAL A 269 6.37 8.53 -9.66
CA VAL A 269 4.99 8.23 -9.96
C VAL A 269 4.91 7.24 -11.13
N TYR A 270 4.26 6.11 -10.90
CA TYR A 270 4.06 5.08 -11.92
C TYR A 270 2.82 5.35 -12.78
N ARG A 271 2.93 5.02 -14.06
CA ARG A 271 1.90 5.15 -15.08
C ARG A 271 1.89 3.90 -15.96
N PRO A 272 0.81 3.61 -16.69
CA PRO A 272 0.75 2.44 -17.58
C PRO A 272 1.86 2.40 -18.65
N TRP A 273 2.39 3.56 -19.04
CA TRP A 273 3.50 3.66 -19.99
C TRP A 273 4.90 3.60 -19.35
N GLY A 274 5.03 3.60 -18.02
CA GLY A 274 6.31 3.66 -17.32
C GLY A 274 6.24 4.47 -16.02
N SER A 275 7.10 5.47 -15.85
CA SER A 275 7.10 6.33 -14.67
C SER A 275 7.68 7.72 -14.96
N TYR A 276 7.38 8.70 -14.11
CA TYR A 276 8.16 9.92 -14.01
C TYR A 276 8.57 10.18 -12.57
N GLU A 277 9.69 10.88 -12.41
CA GLU A 277 10.22 11.31 -11.13
C GLU A 277 10.49 12.81 -11.16
N SER A 278 9.96 13.55 -10.19
CA SER A 278 10.23 14.98 -10.05
C SER A 278 11.62 15.19 -9.45
N ILE A 279 12.55 15.75 -10.25
CA ILE A 279 13.93 15.99 -9.82
C ILE A 279 14.00 17.28 -9.01
N ASP A 280 13.46 18.37 -9.55
CA ASP A 280 13.50 19.72 -8.99
C ASP A 280 12.31 20.55 -9.48
N GLU A 281 11.87 21.51 -8.67
CA GLU A 281 10.77 22.39 -9.02
C GLU A 281 10.88 23.76 -8.35
N ALA A 282 10.45 24.79 -9.07
CA ALA A 282 10.33 26.15 -8.57
C ALA A 282 9.17 26.87 -9.26
N ALA A 283 8.93 28.12 -8.88
CA ALA A 283 7.80 28.92 -9.38
C ALA A 283 7.73 29.08 -10.92
N ARG A 284 8.82 28.77 -11.65
CA ARG A 284 8.93 28.99 -13.11
C ARG A 284 9.40 27.77 -13.89
N PHE A 285 9.77 26.69 -13.20
CA PHE A 285 10.22 25.47 -13.87
C PHE A 285 9.89 24.22 -13.07
N GLN A 286 9.79 23.09 -13.77
CA GLN A 286 9.74 21.77 -13.17
C GLN A 286 10.61 20.83 -14.01
N VAL A 287 11.47 20.05 -13.35
CA VAL A 287 12.35 19.07 -14.00
C VAL A 287 11.89 17.67 -13.64
N LYS A 288 11.65 16.84 -14.66
CA LYS A 288 11.26 15.45 -14.50
C LYS A 288 12.24 14.51 -15.19
N HIS A 289 12.53 13.40 -14.53
CA HIS A 289 13.09 12.22 -15.17
C HIS A 289 11.93 11.32 -15.58
N ILE A 290 11.77 11.06 -16.87
CA ILE A 290 10.69 10.22 -17.40
C ILE A 290 11.31 8.93 -17.94
N THR A 291 10.72 7.79 -17.55
CA THR A 291 11.06 6.46 -18.05
C THR A 291 9.86 5.89 -18.79
N VAL A 292 10.00 5.57 -20.08
CA VAL A 292 8.94 4.98 -20.91
C VAL A 292 9.30 3.55 -21.27
N ASN A 293 8.40 2.62 -20.95
CA ASN A 293 8.57 1.20 -21.21
C ASN A 293 8.67 0.91 -22.72
N PRO A 294 9.37 -0.17 -23.14
CA PRO A 294 9.42 -0.60 -24.53
C PRO A 294 8.02 -0.73 -25.15
N GLY A 295 7.81 -0.11 -26.33
CA GLY A 295 6.54 -0.13 -27.04
C GLY A 295 5.43 0.76 -26.45
N ALA A 296 5.67 1.41 -25.31
CA ALA A 296 4.71 2.30 -24.69
C ALA A 296 4.81 3.73 -25.24
N ARG A 297 3.77 4.54 -25.00
CA ARG A 297 3.70 5.94 -25.43
C ARG A 297 2.96 6.80 -24.43
N LEU A 298 3.26 8.09 -24.39
CA LEU A 298 2.46 9.05 -23.65
C LEU A 298 1.20 9.42 -24.46
N SER A 299 0.21 9.98 -23.77
CA SER A 299 -1.00 10.51 -24.40
C SER A 299 -0.63 11.67 -25.33
N LEU A 300 -1.37 11.85 -26.43
CA LEU A 300 -1.20 13.04 -27.27
C LEU A 300 -1.76 14.22 -26.49
N GLN A 301 -0.92 15.21 -26.20
CA GLN A 301 -1.29 16.28 -25.28
C GLN A 301 -0.81 17.65 -25.74
N MET A 302 -1.30 18.69 -25.08
CA MET A 302 -0.92 20.08 -25.27
C MET A 302 -1.08 20.83 -23.95
N HIS A 303 -0.27 21.86 -23.74
CA HIS A 303 -0.34 22.76 -22.59
C HIS A 303 -0.50 24.21 -23.04
N HIS A 304 -1.30 25.00 -22.34
CA HIS A 304 -1.57 26.38 -22.70
C HIS A 304 -0.56 27.37 -22.09
N HIS A 305 0.11 27.00 -20.99
CA HIS A 305 0.87 27.95 -20.17
C HIS A 305 2.35 27.61 -20.00
N ARG A 306 2.79 26.45 -20.52
CA ARG A 306 4.18 26.01 -20.43
C ARG A 306 4.73 25.51 -21.76
N ALA A 307 6.03 25.69 -21.92
CA ALA A 307 6.84 25.03 -22.92
C ALA A 307 7.66 23.93 -22.26
N GLU A 308 8.18 23.00 -23.06
CA GLU A 308 8.96 21.88 -22.56
C GLU A 308 10.25 21.72 -23.37
N HIS A 309 11.31 21.27 -22.71
CA HIS A 309 12.55 20.85 -23.35
C HIS A 309 12.82 19.41 -22.94
N TRP A 310 12.92 18.52 -23.91
CA TRP A 310 13.19 17.11 -23.69
C TRP A 310 14.61 16.78 -24.13
N THR A 311 15.37 16.09 -23.28
CA THR A 311 16.71 15.57 -23.59
C THR A 311 16.74 14.07 -23.37
N ILE A 312 17.08 13.29 -24.40
CA ILE A 312 17.13 11.83 -24.30
C ILE A 312 18.40 11.42 -23.57
N VAL A 313 18.24 10.68 -22.48
CA VAL A 313 19.34 10.17 -21.66
C VAL A 313 19.77 8.78 -22.15
N SER A 314 18.80 7.91 -22.42
CA SER A 314 19.03 6.51 -22.82
C SER A 314 17.94 6.03 -23.80
N GLY A 315 18.33 5.30 -24.84
CA GLY A 315 17.41 4.72 -25.82
C GLY A 315 17.00 5.66 -26.96
N THR A 316 15.86 5.35 -27.60
CA THR A 316 15.35 6.06 -28.78
C THR A 316 13.91 6.49 -28.57
N ALA A 317 13.63 7.78 -28.73
CA ALA A 317 12.31 8.37 -28.68
C ALA A 317 11.76 8.62 -30.09
N LEU A 318 10.49 8.31 -30.31
CA LEU A 318 9.69 8.87 -31.40
C LEU A 318 8.90 10.05 -30.86
N VAL A 319 9.21 11.25 -31.34
CA VAL A 319 8.58 12.50 -30.92
C VAL A 319 7.62 12.96 -32.00
N THR A 320 6.36 13.18 -31.61
CA THR A 320 5.40 13.96 -32.40
C THR A 320 5.41 15.40 -31.87
N ARG A 321 5.58 16.39 -32.75
CA ARG A 321 5.53 17.82 -32.42
C ARG A 321 4.76 18.57 -33.52
N GLY A 322 3.52 18.94 -33.23
CA GLY A 322 2.62 19.53 -34.22
C GLY A 322 2.30 18.51 -35.32
N GLU A 323 2.73 18.81 -36.55
CA GLU A 323 2.59 17.94 -37.72
C GLU A 323 3.85 17.10 -37.99
N GLU A 324 4.94 17.37 -37.27
CA GLU A 324 6.22 16.67 -37.44
C GLU A 324 6.28 15.43 -36.57
N GLU A 325 6.87 14.36 -37.11
CA GLU A 325 7.24 13.17 -36.36
C GLU A 325 8.69 12.79 -36.68
N PHE A 326 9.53 12.64 -35.66
CA PHE A 326 10.95 12.36 -35.83
C PHE A 326 11.53 11.55 -34.67
N LEU A 327 12.65 10.89 -34.91
CA LEU A 327 13.37 10.12 -33.90
C LEU A 327 14.43 10.99 -33.21
N LEU A 328 14.55 10.82 -31.89
CA LEU A 328 15.67 11.31 -31.09
C LEU A 328 16.38 10.13 -30.43
N THR A 329 17.71 10.16 -30.44
CA THR A 329 18.57 9.22 -29.72
C THR A 329 19.28 9.92 -28.56
N GLU A 330 20.05 9.15 -27.78
CA GLU A 330 20.86 9.64 -26.66
C GLU A 330 21.58 10.96 -26.96
N ASN A 331 21.53 11.87 -25.97
CA ASN A 331 22.10 13.22 -26.00
C ASN A 331 21.51 14.17 -27.05
N GLN A 332 20.46 13.77 -27.77
CA GLN A 332 19.67 14.67 -28.60
C GLN A 332 18.51 15.28 -27.80
N SER A 333 18.04 16.44 -28.23
CA SER A 333 16.99 17.17 -27.54
C SER A 333 16.02 17.84 -28.49
N THR A 334 14.86 18.21 -27.97
CA THR A 334 13.85 18.99 -28.69
C THR A 334 13.15 19.97 -27.76
N TYR A 335 12.73 21.10 -28.34
CA TYR A 335 11.86 22.07 -27.71
C TYR A 335 10.42 21.87 -28.18
N ILE A 336 9.49 21.87 -27.24
CA ILE A 336 8.05 21.80 -27.43
C ILE A 336 7.46 23.17 -27.10
N PRO A 337 7.05 23.96 -28.11
CA PRO A 337 6.47 25.27 -27.87
C PRO A 337 5.10 25.20 -27.18
N VAL A 338 4.76 26.24 -26.43
CA VAL A 338 3.43 26.45 -25.83
C VAL A 338 2.33 26.27 -26.89
N GLY A 339 1.25 25.58 -26.54
CA GLY A 339 0.12 25.34 -27.45
C GLY A 339 0.39 24.35 -28.58
N THR A 340 1.56 23.70 -28.60
CA THR A 340 1.89 22.68 -29.60
C THR A 340 1.45 21.31 -29.12
N ARG A 341 0.68 20.59 -29.95
CA ARG A 341 0.36 19.19 -29.70
C ARG A 341 1.62 18.34 -29.78
N HIS A 342 1.85 17.50 -28.80
CA HIS A 342 3.05 16.70 -28.73
C HIS A 342 2.81 15.33 -28.08
N ARG A 343 3.66 14.38 -28.42
CA ARG A 343 3.65 13.01 -27.89
C ARG A 343 5.06 12.45 -27.91
N LEU A 344 5.37 11.67 -26.88
CA LEU A 344 6.58 10.86 -26.81
C LEU A 344 6.21 9.38 -26.86
N ALA A 345 6.89 8.59 -27.69
CA ALA A 345 6.76 7.15 -27.74
C ALA A 345 8.13 6.46 -27.68
N ASN A 346 8.18 5.27 -27.09
CA ASN A 346 9.35 4.41 -27.11
C ASN A 346 9.15 3.28 -28.14
N PRO A 347 9.61 3.44 -29.39
CA PRO A 347 9.56 2.36 -30.39
C PRO A 347 10.61 1.26 -30.16
N GLY A 348 11.50 1.44 -29.18
CA GLY A 348 12.62 0.56 -28.89
C GLY A 348 12.25 -0.69 -28.11
N LYS A 349 13.29 -1.47 -27.78
CA LYS A 349 13.20 -2.71 -26.99
C LYS A 349 13.78 -2.57 -25.57
N ILE A 350 14.35 -1.42 -25.25
CA ILE A 350 14.87 -1.07 -23.91
C ILE A 350 14.08 0.12 -23.36
N PRO A 351 14.04 0.33 -22.04
CA PRO A 351 13.45 1.53 -21.46
C PRO A 351 14.05 2.80 -22.08
N LEU A 352 13.18 3.75 -22.40
CA LEU A 352 13.56 5.09 -22.87
C LEU A 352 13.62 6.00 -21.64
N GLU A 353 14.73 6.70 -21.46
CA GLU A 353 14.91 7.68 -20.38
C GLU A 353 15.10 9.08 -20.96
N LEU A 354 14.41 10.06 -20.40
CA LEU A 354 14.60 11.47 -20.75
C LEU A 354 14.50 12.40 -19.55
N ILE A 355 15.17 13.53 -19.66
CA ILE A 355 14.94 14.69 -18.80
C ILE A 355 14.00 15.65 -19.52
N GLU A 356 12.89 15.96 -18.87
CA GLU A 356 11.96 17.00 -19.27
C GLU A 356 12.14 18.22 -18.38
N VAL A 357 12.37 19.38 -18.99
CA VAL A 357 12.35 20.67 -18.33
C VAL A 357 11.11 21.43 -18.80
N GLN A 358 10.14 21.57 -17.90
CA GLN A 358 8.96 22.40 -18.12
C GLN A 358 9.28 23.84 -17.70
N SER A 359 8.85 24.83 -18.49
CA SER A 359 9.07 26.25 -18.20
C SER A 359 7.84 27.07 -18.56
N GLY A 360 7.32 27.83 -17.61
CA GLY A 360 6.05 28.53 -17.78
C GLY A 360 5.63 29.36 -16.58
N SER A 361 4.48 30.03 -16.70
CA SER A 361 3.82 30.74 -15.58
C SER A 361 2.91 29.83 -14.76
N TYR A 362 2.57 28.66 -15.29
CA TYR A 362 1.68 27.68 -14.67
C TYR A 362 2.12 26.28 -15.13
N LEU A 363 2.31 25.35 -14.19
CA LEU A 363 2.98 24.06 -14.41
C LEU A 363 2.17 22.85 -13.93
N GLU A 364 0.95 23.09 -13.44
CA GLU A 364 0.11 22.04 -12.87
C GLU A 364 -0.42 21.06 -13.94
N GLU A 365 -0.88 19.88 -13.51
CA GLU A 365 -1.35 18.83 -14.43
C GLU A 365 -2.73 19.11 -15.06
N ASP A 366 -3.48 20.09 -14.57
CA ASP A 366 -4.77 20.53 -15.13
C ASP A 366 -4.60 21.40 -16.39
N ASP A 367 -3.41 21.94 -16.66
CA ASP A 367 -3.07 22.58 -17.95
C ASP A 367 -2.96 21.56 -19.11
N ILE A 368 -3.06 20.26 -18.82
CA ILE A 368 -2.87 19.19 -19.80
C ILE A 368 -4.17 18.87 -20.52
N LEU A 369 -4.28 19.32 -21.77
CA LEU A 369 -5.35 18.90 -22.67
C LEU A 369 -4.95 17.64 -23.44
N ARG A 370 -5.67 16.54 -23.22
CA ARG A 370 -5.40 15.21 -23.83
C ARG A 370 -6.33 14.97 -25.02
N PHE A 371 -5.75 14.61 -26.16
CA PHE A 371 -6.48 14.36 -27.41
C PHE A 371 -6.64 12.89 -27.75
N ASP A 372 -5.67 12.06 -27.36
CA ASP A 372 -5.66 10.62 -27.60
C ASP A 372 -4.89 9.91 -26.47
N ASP A 373 -5.62 9.19 -25.64
CA ASP A 373 -5.10 8.41 -24.50
C ASP A 373 -5.57 6.96 -24.63
N VAL A 374 -4.62 6.06 -24.85
CA VAL A 374 -4.87 4.61 -24.95
C VAL A 374 -5.02 3.93 -23.59
N TYR A 375 -4.86 4.67 -22.49
CA TYR A 375 -4.92 4.19 -21.11
C TYR A 375 -6.12 4.73 -20.33
N GLY A 376 -7.13 5.25 -21.03
CA GLY A 376 -8.44 5.53 -20.44
C GLY A 376 -8.50 6.63 -19.38
N ARG A 377 -7.45 7.47 -19.24
CA ARG A 377 -7.49 8.63 -18.34
C ARG A 377 -8.42 9.69 -18.95
N GLN A 378 -9.55 9.94 -18.30
CA GLN A 378 -10.47 11.00 -18.73
C GLN A 378 -9.78 12.35 -18.64
N SER A 379 -10.05 13.21 -19.62
CA SER A 379 -9.75 14.64 -19.54
C SER A 379 -10.49 15.21 -18.33
N SER A 380 -9.74 15.76 -17.37
CA SER A 380 -10.30 16.70 -16.40
C SER A 380 -10.89 17.86 -17.20
N SER A 381 -12.22 17.94 -17.23
CA SER A 381 -12.97 19.09 -17.73
C SER A 381 -12.97 20.22 -16.73
#